data_AF-A0A0F9Y3W0-F1
#
_entry.id   AF-A0A0F9Y3W0-F1
#
_cell.length_a   1.000
_cell.length_b   1.000
_cell.length_c   1.000
_cell.angle_alpha   90.00
_cell.angle_beta   90.00
_cell.angle_gamma   90.00
#
_symmetry.space_group_name_H-M   'P 1'
#
loop_
_entity.id
_entity.type
_entity.pdbx_description
1 polymer ?
#
loop_
_entity_poly.entity_id
_entity_poly.type
_entity_poly.pdbx_seq_one_letter_code
_entity_poly.pdbx_strand_id
1 'polypeptide(L)'
;MPLRNVLGIIVFGHAAFVAIQLASNFDDLKQSTAAFAAPEDPFWFLSGLIVFNALIVIAAVSLGTYLMGAKDLKVVYVLPLAIVAMLYGGYSLAIAAGAFGLCLLERYQSNEI
;
A
#
# COMPACT_ATOMS: atom_id res chain seq x y z
N MET A 1 -19.99 1.92 -12.58
CA MET A 1 -19.08 2.47 -11.55
C MET A 1 -17.88 3.08 -12.24
N PRO A 2 -17.38 4.26 -11.82
CA PRO A 2 -16.15 4.81 -12.37
C PRO A 2 -14.97 3.89 -12.04
N LEU A 3 -14.03 3.72 -12.98
CA LEU A 3 -12.85 2.86 -12.83
C LEU A 3 -12.03 3.20 -11.57
N ARG A 4 -12.03 4.47 -11.16
CA ARG A 4 -11.48 4.96 -9.89
C ARG A 4 -12.03 4.25 -8.66
N ASN A 5 -13.34 4.03 -8.61
CA ASN A 5 -13.97 3.38 -7.45
C ASN A 5 -13.63 1.89 -7.40
N VAL A 6 -13.52 1.25 -8.57
CA VAL A 6 -13.09 -0.15 -8.66
C VAL A 6 -11.65 -0.30 -8.16
N LEU A 7 -10.74 0.56 -8.61
CA LEU A 7 -9.35 0.56 -8.13
C LEU A 7 -9.25 0.92 -6.64
N GLY A 8 -10.02 1.90 -6.16
CA GLY A 8 -10.08 2.23 -4.74
C GLY A 8 -10.51 1.04 -3.88
N ILE A 9 -11.55 0.31 -4.28
CA ILE A 9 -12.01 -0.91 -3.59
C ILE A 9 -10.93 -2.00 -3.59
N ILE A 10 -10.24 -2.21 -4.72
CA ILE A 10 -9.14 -3.19 -4.81
C ILE A 10 -8.01 -2.80 -3.85
N VAL A 11 -7.65 -1.51 -3.78
CA VAL A 11 -6.62 -1.00 -2.87
C VAL A 11 -7.03 -1.20 -1.40
N PHE A 12 -8.31 -0.98 -1.06
CA PHE A 12 -8.82 -1.29 0.29
C PHE A 12 -8.76 -2.79 0.61
N GLY A 13 -9.11 -3.65 -0.35
CA GLY A 13 -8.96 -5.10 -0.22
C GLY A 13 -7.51 -5.50 0.03
N HIS A 14 -6.56 -4.86 -0.66
CA HIS A 14 -5.14 -5.06 -0.42
C HIS A 14 -4.72 -4.62 0.99
N ALA A 15 -5.14 -3.44 1.45
CA ALA A 15 -4.86 -2.98 2.80
C ALA A 15 -5.38 -3.94 3.88
N ALA A 16 -6.60 -4.45 3.71
CA ALA A 16 -7.19 -5.44 4.61
C ALA A 16 -6.41 -6.77 4.58
N PHE A 17 -6.01 -7.24 3.39
CA PHE A 17 -5.20 -8.44 3.24
C PHE A 17 -3.84 -8.32 3.95
N VAL A 18 -3.15 -7.19 3.77
CA VAL A 18 -1.87 -6.89 4.44
C VAL A 18 -2.05 -6.89 5.96
N ALA A 19 -3.09 -6.23 6.47
CA ALA A 19 -3.37 -6.15 7.90
C ALA A 19 -3.68 -7.54 8.49
N ILE A 20 -4.47 -8.36 7.79
CA ILE A 20 -4.80 -9.72 8.22
C ILE A 20 -3.54 -10.59 8.23
N GLN A 21 -2.71 -10.52 7.19
CA GLN A 21 -1.46 -11.28 7.15
C GLN A 21 -0.49 -10.87 8.25
N LEU A 22 -0.37 -9.57 8.55
CA LEU A 22 0.46 -9.09 9.64
C LEU A 22 -0.02 -9.65 10.99
N ALA A 23 -1.34 -9.73 11.18
CA ALA A 23 -1.93 -10.29 12.40
C ALA A 23 -1.80 -11.82 12.46
N SER A 24 -2.03 -12.53 11.36
CA SER A 24 -1.98 -14.00 11.32
C SER A 24 -0.56 -14.55 11.41
N ASN A 25 0.41 -13.84 10.82
CA ASN A 25 1.81 -14.26 10.79
C ASN A 25 2.62 -13.56 11.89
N PHE A 26 1.97 -12.98 12.90
CA PHE A 26 2.65 -12.23 13.95
C PHE A 26 3.60 -13.13 14.77
N ASP A 27 3.16 -14.36 15.08
CA ASP A 27 3.98 -15.33 15.81
C ASP A 27 5.18 -15.80 14.96
N ASP A 28 4.98 -16.03 13.66
CA ASP A 28 6.07 -16.35 12.73
C ASP A 28 7.05 -15.18 12.59
N LEU A 29 6.55 -13.94 12.55
CA LEU A 29 7.38 -12.73 12.56
C LEU A 29 8.23 -12.71 13.83
N LYS A 30 7.63 -12.93 15.00
CA LYS A 30 8.32 -12.93 16.29
C LYS A 30 9.41 -14.01 16.34
N GLN A 31 9.12 -15.20 15.84
CA GLN A 31 10.07 -16.32 15.80
C GLN A 31 11.22 -16.05 14.82
N SER A 32 10.92 -15.52 13.63
CA SER A 32 11.93 -15.10 12.65
C SER A 32 12.81 -13.98 13.20
N THR A 33 12.22 -12.99 13.86
CA THR A 33 12.97 -11.88 14.46
C THR A 33 13.92 -12.37 15.55
N ALA A 34 13.51 -13.36 16.35
CA ALA A 34 14.39 -13.98 17.35
C ALA A 34 15.57 -14.76 16.72
N ALA A 35 15.42 -15.23 15.49
CA ALA A 35 16.48 -15.94 14.75
C ALA A 35 17.47 -14.99 14.04
N PHE A 36 17.04 -13.77 13.66
CA PHE A 36 17.85 -12.81 12.91
C PHE A 36 18.36 -11.62 13.72
N ALA A 37 17.71 -11.27 14.83
CA ALA A 37 18.16 -10.17 15.67
C ALA A 37 19.47 -10.52 16.38
N ALA A 38 20.37 -9.54 16.47
CA ALA A 38 21.48 -9.61 17.40
C ALA A 38 20.93 -9.86 18.82
N PRO A 39 21.65 -10.62 19.68
CA PRO A 39 21.16 -11.06 21.00
C PRO A 39 20.73 -9.91 21.93
N GLU A 40 21.03 -8.67 21.55
CA GLU A 40 20.87 -7.48 22.39
C GLU A 40 19.63 -6.65 22.03
N ASP A 41 18.99 -6.83 20.85
CA ASP A 41 17.86 -5.96 20.43
C ASP A 41 16.80 -6.58 19.49
N PRO A 42 16.20 -7.73 19.84
CA PRO A 42 15.09 -8.32 19.07
C PRO A 42 13.83 -7.44 19.03
N PHE A 43 13.64 -6.58 20.04
CA PHE A 43 12.47 -5.70 20.11
C PHE A 43 12.46 -4.66 19.00
N TRP A 44 13.58 -3.98 18.74
CA TRP A 44 13.65 -2.94 17.71
C TRP A 44 13.44 -3.51 16.31
N PHE A 45 14.00 -4.69 16.03
CA PHE A 45 13.85 -5.33 14.74
C PHE A 45 12.39 -5.75 14.48
N LEU A 46 11.72 -6.33 15.49
CA LEU A 46 10.29 -6.68 15.41
C LEU A 46 9.43 -5.42 15.26
N SER A 47 9.72 -4.39 16.06
CA SER A 47 8.98 -3.12 15.98
C SER A 47 9.12 -2.45 14.62
N GLY A 48 10.31 -2.48 14.01
CA GLY A 48 10.57 -1.94 12.68
C GLY A 48 9.75 -2.65 11.61
N LEU A 49 9.68 -3.99 11.66
CA LEU A 49 8.85 -4.78 10.75
C LEU A 49 7.36 -4.46 10.91
N ILE A 50 6.86 -4.36 12.14
CA ILE A 50 5.45 -4.02 12.41
C ILE A 50 5.13 -2.61 11.89
N VAL A 51 5.97 -1.62 12.23
CA VAL A 51 5.78 -0.22 11.82
C VAL A 51 5.82 -0.11 10.29
N PHE A 52 6.74 -0.80 9.63
CA PHE A 52 6.83 -0.78 8.16
C PHE A 52 5.57 -1.35 7.51
N ASN A 53 5.06 -2.48 8.00
CA ASN A 53 3.80 -3.04 7.52
C ASN A 53 2.59 -2.14 7.81
N ALA A 54 2.55 -1.50 8.98
CA ALA A 54 1.51 -0.52 9.30
C ALA A 54 1.54 0.69 8.35
N LEU A 55 2.74 1.19 7.98
CA LEU A 55 2.89 2.25 6.99
C LEU A 55 2.36 1.84 5.61
N ILE A 56 2.59 0.60 5.17
CA ILE A 56 2.03 0.05 3.93
C ILE A 56 0.50 0.09 3.98
N VAL A 57 -0.11 -0.39 5.07
CA VAL A 57 -1.57 -0.37 5.25
C VAL A 57 -2.11 1.05 5.19
N ILE A 58 -1.49 1.99 5.93
CA ILE A 58 -1.91 3.39 5.95
C ILE A 58 -1.78 4.01 4.55
N ALA A 59 -0.68 3.75 3.84
CA ALA A 59 -0.47 4.25 2.49
C ALA A 59 -1.52 3.69 1.51
N ALA A 60 -1.84 2.40 1.59
CA ALA A 60 -2.88 1.79 0.78
C ALA A 60 -4.27 2.38 1.09
N VAL A 61 -4.66 2.48 2.37
CA VAL A 61 -5.92 3.12 2.78
C VAL A 61 -6.00 4.57 2.29
N SER A 62 -4.90 5.33 2.41
CA SER A 62 -4.83 6.71 1.95
C SER A 62 -4.97 6.80 0.43
N LEU A 63 -4.32 5.91 -0.32
CA LEU A 63 -4.42 5.84 -1.78
C LEU A 63 -5.85 5.48 -2.22
N GLY A 64 -6.47 4.47 -1.60
CA GLY A 64 -7.85 4.07 -1.89
C GLY A 64 -8.84 5.21 -1.64
N THR A 65 -8.69 5.89 -0.49
CA THR A 65 -9.51 7.06 -0.14
C THR A 65 -9.31 8.21 -1.14
N TYR A 66 -8.06 8.49 -1.51
CA TYR A 66 -7.73 9.54 -2.46
C TYR A 66 -8.29 9.25 -3.86
N LEU A 67 -8.18 8.02 -4.33
CA LEU A 67 -8.73 7.59 -5.63
C LEU A 67 -10.25 7.81 -5.69
N MET A 68 -10.98 7.51 -4.62
CA MET A 68 -12.44 7.63 -4.57
C MET A 68 -12.94 9.06 -4.30
N GLY A 69 -12.17 9.86 -3.56
CA GLY A 69 -12.62 11.18 -3.07
C GLY A 69 -12.08 12.40 -3.81
N ALA A 70 -10.94 12.30 -4.51
CA ALA A 70 -10.35 13.47 -5.16
C ALA A 70 -11.17 13.91 -6.39
N LYS A 71 -11.30 15.21 -6.64
CA LYS A 71 -11.79 15.68 -7.95
C LYS A 71 -10.77 15.35 -9.04
N ASP A 72 -9.52 15.77 -8.84
CA ASP A 72 -8.43 15.54 -9.78
C ASP A 72 -7.33 14.67 -9.16
N LEU A 73 -6.90 13.63 -9.88
CA LEU A 73 -5.76 12.81 -9.47
C LEU A 73 -4.45 13.50 -9.78
N LYS A 74 -3.69 13.83 -8.74
CA LYS A 74 -2.33 14.37 -8.89
C LYS A 74 -1.30 13.28 -8.69
N VAL A 75 -0.41 13.13 -9.68
CA VAL A 75 0.72 12.18 -9.65
C VAL A 75 1.56 12.34 -8.38
N VAL A 76 1.72 13.58 -7.90
CA VAL A 76 2.49 13.90 -6.68
C VAL A 76 1.97 13.18 -5.43
N TYR A 77 0.67 12.83 -5.37
CA TYR A 77 0.11 12.05 -4.26
C TYR A 77 0.00 10.56 -4.60
N VAL A 78 -0.41 10.23 -5.83
CA VAL A 78 -0.60 8.83 -6.25
C VAL A 78 0.72 8.06 -6.23
N LEU A 79 1.79 8.67 -6.78
CA LEU A 79 3.08 7.99 -6.95
C LEU A 79 3.74 7.58 -5.62
N PRO A 80 3.96 8.48 -4.63
CA PRO A 80 4.59 8.07 -3.38
C PRO A 80 3.73 7.06 -2.60
N LEU A 81 2.40 7.23 -2.58
CA LEU A 81 1.51 6.29 -1.91
C LEU A 81 1.51 4.91 -2.58
N ALA A 82 1.54 4.87 -3.91
CA ALA A 82 1.66 3.63 -4.68
C ALA A 82 3.02 2.94 -4.44
N ILE A 83 4.11 3.71 -4.39
CA ILE A 83 5.46 3.19 -4.08
C ILE A 83 5.48 2.56 -2.69
N VAL A 84 4.90 3.20 -1.68
CA VAL A 84 4.87 2.63 -0.33
C VAL A 84 4.00 1.37 -0.30
N ALA A 85 2.85 1.36 -0.98
CA ALA A 85 1.97 0.19 -1.03
C ALA A 85 2.60 -1.04 -1.73
N MET A 86 3.45 -0.84 -2.75
CA MET A 86 4.13 -1.95 -3.45
C MET A 86 5.25 -2.62 -2.65
N LEU A 87 5.72 -2.02 -1.55
CA LEU A 87 6.77 -2.61 -0.71
C LEU A 87 6.33 -3.90 0.01
N TYR A 88 5.03 -4.22 0.00
CA TYR A 88 4.50 -5.46 0.55
C TYR A 88 4.80 -6.71 -0.31
N GLY A 89 5.23 -6.55 -1.57
CA GLY A 89 5.64 -7.66 -2.45
C GLY A 89 4.95 -7.70 -3.82
N GLY A 90 5.23 -8.75 -4.61
CA GLY A 90 5.01 -8.77 -6.06
C GLY A 90 3.58 -8.45 -6.56
N TYR A 91 2.54 -8.81 -5.81
CA TYR A 91 1.15 -8.57 -6.24
C TYR A 91 0.72 -7.09 -6.13
N SER A 92 1.33 -6.32 -5.22
CA SER A 92 1.03 -4.89 -5.06
C SER A 92 1.68 -4.01 -6.13
N LEU A 93 2.59 -4.57 -6.95
CA LEU A 93 3.08 -3.92 -8.16
C LEU A 93 1.95 -3.67 -9.17
N ALA A 94 1.04 -4.64 -9.34
CA ALA A 94 -0.10 -4.52 -10.26
C ALA A 94 -1.07 -3.41 -9.81
N ILE A 95 -1.24 -3.24 -8.49
CA ILE A 95 -2.08 -2.19 -7.90
C ILE A 95 -1.45 -0.82 -8.12
N ALA A 96 -0.14 -0.69 -7.89
CA ALA A 96 0.61 0.54 -8.15
C ALA A 96 0.58 0.93 -9.64
N ALA A 97 0.80 -0.02 -10.53
CA ALA A 97 0.72 0.19 -11.98
C ALA A 97 -0.69 0.60 -12.42
N GLY A 98 -1.73 -0.02 -11.87
CA GLY A 98 -3.12 0.33 -12.14
C GLY A 98 -3.48 1.75 -11.68
N ALA A 99 -3.10 2.13 -10.46
CA ALA A 99 -3.32 3.47 -9.93
C ALA A 99 -2.56 4.55 -10.73
N PHE A 100 -1.32 4.26 -11.14
CA PHE A 100 -0.52 5.17 -11.95
C PHE A 100 -1.05 5.30 -13.39
N GLY A 101 -1.43 4.18 -14.02
CA GLY A 101 -2.04 4.16 -15.35
C GLY A 101 -3.35 4.95 -15.39
N LEU A 102 -4.17 4.83 -14.35
CA LEU A 102 -5.40 5.64 -14.21
C LEU A 102 -5.08 7.14 -14.12
N CYS A 103 -4.06 7.51 -13.35
CA CYS A 103 -3.64 8.90 -13.23
C CYS A 103 -3.16 9.49 -14.56
N LEU A 104 -2.48 8.70 -15.40
CA LEU A 104 -2.06 9.11 -16.74
C LEU A 104 -3.25 9.25 -17.70
N LEU A 105 -4.19 8.31 -17.65
CA LEU A 105 -5.43 8.33 -18.46
C LEU A 105 -6.28 9.57 -18.17
N GLU A 106 -6.52 9.88 -16.89
CA GLU A 106 -7.28 11.08 -16.51
C GLU A 106 -6.56 12.37 -16.91
N ARG A 107 -5.23 12.39 -16.78
CA ARG A 107 -4.43 13.54 -17.22
C ARG A 107 -4.49 13.74 -18.73
N TYR A 108 -4.47 12.66 -19.51
CA TYR A 108 -4.57 12.73 -20.97
C TYR A 108 -5.95 13.21 -21.41
N GLN A 109 -7.03 12.64 -20.86
CA GLN A 109 -8.40 13.05 -21.17
C GLN A 109 -8.70 14.50 -20.76
N SER A 110 -8.14 14.98 -19.64
CA SER A 110 -8.31 16.38 -19.22
C SER A 110 -7.56 17.38 -20.11
N ASN A 111 -6.62 16.93 -20.94
CA ASN A 111 -5.83 17.78 -21.83
C ASN A 111 -6.42 17.86 -23.25
N GLU A 112 -7.40 17.03 -23.58
CA GLU A 112 -8.12 17.01 -24.87
C GLU A 112 -9.40 17.86 -24.86
N ILE A 113 -9.72 18.52 -23.74
CA ILE A 113 -10.86 19.44 -23.54
C ILE A 113 -10.33 20.85 -23.37
#